data_AF-A0A6M7XN16-F1
#
_entry.id   AF-A0A6M7XN16-F1
#
_cell.length_a   1.000
_cell.length_b   1.000
_cell.length_c   1.000
_cell.angle_alpha   90.00
_cell.angle_beta   90.00
_cell.angle_gamma   90.00
#
_symmetry.space_group_name_H-M   'P 1'
#
loop_
_entity.id
_entity.type
_entity.pdbx_description
1 polymer ?
#
loop_
_entity_poly.entity_id
_entity_poly.type
_entity_poly.pdbx_seq_one_letter_code
_entity_poly.pdbx_strand_id
1 'polypeptide(L)' 'MDFIEQWFGISPDGGDGSTEALYILAVVAVLALVFHKRIIQFARGLFARK' A
#
# COMPACT_ATOMS: atom_id res chain seq x y z
N MET A 1 5.54 15.48 -9.59
CA MET A 1 6.55 14.68 -10.31
C MET A 1 6.47 13.35 -9.68
N ASP A 2 5.57 12.56 -10.22
CA ASP A 2 5.23 11.30 -9.61
C ASP A 2 6.30 10.27 -10.00
N PHE A 3 6.52 9.23 -9.19
CA PHE A 3 7.72 8.39 -9.39
C PHE A 3 7.67 7.62 -10.71
N ILE A 4 6.47 7.33 -11.23
CA ILE A 4 6.31 6.72 -12.55
C ILE A 4 6.66 7.74 -13.64
N GLU A 5 6.20 8.99 -13.52
CA GLU A 5 6.57 10.07 -14.43
C GLU A 5 8.08 10.33 -14.45
N GLN A 6 8.72 10.33 -13.28
CA GLN A 6 10.15 10.58 -13.15
C GLN A 6 10.99 9.48 -13.82
N TRP A 7 10.52 8.23 -13.79
CA TRP A 7 11.28 7.09 -14.29
C TRP A 7 10.97 6.75 -15.75
N PHE A 8 9.74 7.00 -16.18
CA PHE A 8 9.25 6.56 -17.49
C PHE A 8 8.86 7.72 -18.41
N GLY A 9 8.78 8.96 -17.93
CA GLY A 9 8.37 10.13 -18.72
C GLY A 9 6.94 10.05 -19.24
N ILE A 10 6.17 9.06 -18.76
CA ILE A 10 4.77 8.84 -19.07
C ILE A 10 3.95 9.19 -17.85
N SER A 11 2.81 9.83 -18.09
CA SER A 11 1.89 10.28 -17.08
C SER A 11 0.53 9.63 -17.34
N PRO A 12 0.28 8.43 -16.79
CA PRO A 12 -0.93 7.66 -17.10
C PRO A 12 -2.21 8.35 -16.64
N ASP A 13 -2.11 9.23 -15.65
CA ASP A 13 -3.19 10.00 -15.03
C ASP A 13 -3.09 11.51 -15.27
N GLY A 14 -2.09 11.98 -16.01
CA GLY A 14 -1.88 13.40 -16.27
C GLY A 14 -1.14 14.16 -15.15
N GLY A 15 -0.51 13.45 -14.21
CA GLY A 15 0.41 14.00 -13.22
C GLY A 15 -0.30 14.44 -11.95
N ASP A 16 -1.45 13.82 -11.69
CA ASP A 16 -2.25 14.01 -10.49
C ASP A 16 -1.89 13.02 -9.36
N GLY A 17 -1.00 12.06 -9.64
CA GLY A 17 -0.49 11.06 -8.69
C GLY A 17 -1.48 9.95 -8.33
N SER A 18 -2.61 9.83 -9.03
CA SER A 18 -3.64 8.82 -8.75
C SER A 18 -3.18 7.41 -9.09
N THR A 19 -2.31 7.26 -10.09
CA THR A 19 -1.69 5.99 -10.51
C THR A 19 -0.77 5.47 -9.41
N GLU A 20 0.07 6.32 -8.85
CA GLU A 20 0.96 6.02 -7.73
C GLU A 20 0.16 5.63 -6.49
N ALA A 21 -0.92 6.34 -6.21
CA ALA A 21 -1.82 6.01 -5.12
C ALA A 21 -2.46 4.63 -5.29
N LEU A 22 -2.87 4.27 -6.52
CA LEU A 22 -3.39 2.94 -6.84
C LEU A 22 -2.34 1.84 -6.65
N TYR A 23 -1.10 2.07 -7.08
CA TYR A 23 -0.01 1.10 -6.87
C TYR A 23 0.31 0.90 -5.38
N ILE A 24 0.38 1.98 -4.60
CA ILE A 24 0.58 1.89 -3.14
C ILE A 24 -0.57 1.12 -2.50
N LEU A 25 -1.82 1.46 -2.86
CA LEU A 25 -3.01 0.78 -2.35
C LEU A 25 -2.99 -0.71 -2.67
N ALA A 26 -2.62 -1.08 -3.90
CA ALA A 26 -2.51 -2.47 -4.32
C ALA A 26 -1.46 -3.23 -3.50
N VAL A 27 -0.28 -2.65 -3.28
CA VAL A 27 0.77 -3.26 -2.44
C VAL A 27 0.29 -3.44 -1.01
N VAL A 28 -0.34 -2.42 -0.41
CA VAL A 28 -0.89 -2.49 0.95
C VAL A 28 -1.96 -3.58 1.04
N ALA A 29 -2.86 -3.68 0.06
CA ALA A 29 -3.90 -4.71 0.03
C ALA A 29 -3.31 -6.12 -0.04
N VAL A 30 -2.30 -6.34 -0.89
CA VAL A 30 -1.59 -7.63 -0.99
C VAL A 30 -0.89 -7.97 0.33
N LEU A 31 -0.18 -7.02 0.93
CA LEU A 31 0.48 -7.24 2.23
C LEU A 31 -0.54 -7.55 3.33
N ALA A 32 -1.66 -6.84 3.37
CA ALA A 32 -2.74 -7.12 4.31
C ALA A 32 -3.27 -8.54 4.12
N LEU A 33 -3.49 -8.99 2.88
CA LEU A 33 -3.93 -10.36 2.57
C LEU A 33 -2.89 -11.41 2.93
N VAL A 34 -1.60 -11.19 2.66
CA VAL A 34 -0.55 -12.16 2.99
C VAL A 34 -0.34 -12.25 4.51
N PHE A 35 -0.34 -11.11 5.19
CA PHE A 35 -0.01 -11.01 6.61
C PHE A 35 -1.24 -10.95 7.53
N HIS A 36 -2.47 -11.10 7.02
CA HIS A 36 -3.70 -10.96 7.80
C HIS A 36 -3.67 -11.76 9.10
N LYS A 37 -3.20 -13.02 9.06
CA LYS A 37 -3.11 -13.88 10.26
C LYS A 37 -2.12 -13.34 11.29
N ARG A 38 -0.95 -12.87 10.85
CA ARG A 38 0.07 -12.26 11.72
C ARG A 38 -0.42 -10.95 12.32
N ILE A 39 -1.09 -10.12 11.53
CA ILE A 39 -1.70 -8.86 11.98
C ILE A 39 -2.76 -9.13 13.05
N ILE A 40 -3.65 -10.09 12.81
CA ILE A 40 -4.68 -10.49 13.78
C ILE A 40 -4.06 -11.04 15.07
N GLN A 41 -3.03 -11.89 14.97
CA GLN A 41 -2.33 -12.43 16.14
C GLN A 41 -1.63 -11.32 16.95
N PHE A 42 -0.98 -10.38 16.27
CA PHE A 42 -0.36 -9.23 16.91
C PHE A 42 -1.40 -8.34 17.61
N ALA A 43 -2.50 -8.02 16.92
CA ALA A 43 -3.60 -7.24 17.50
C ALA A 43 -4.18 -7.93 18.74
N ARG A 44 -4.41 -9.24 18.69
CA ARG A 44 -4.90 -10.03 19.84
C ARG A 44 -3.91 -10.03 21.00
N GLY A 45 -2.61 -10.15 20.73
CA GLY A 45 -1.55 -10.08 21.75
C GLY A 45 -1.44 -8.70 22.41
N LEU A 46 -1.72 -7.64 21.65
CA LEU A 46 -1.75 -6.27 22.16
C LEU A 46 -2.91 -6.05 23.16
N PHE A 47 -4.09 -6.60 22.86
CA PHE A 47 -5.26 -6.52 23.74
C PHE A 47 -5.17 -7.44 24.96
N ALA A 48 -4.50 -8.59 24.86
CA ALA A 48 -4.31 -9.52 25.97
C ALA A 48 -3.30 -9.03 27.03
N ARG A 49 -2.54 -7.98 26.75
CA ARG A 49 -1.58 -7.35 27.67
C ARG A 49 -2.15 -6.20 28.50
N LYS A 50 -3.43 -5.87 28.33
CA LYS A 50 -4.11 -4.78 29.04
C LYS A 50 -5.06 -5.33 30.10
#